data_AF-A0A4X1SQB4-F1
#
_entry.id   AF-A0A4X1SQB4-F1
#
_cell.length_a   1.000
_cell.length_b   1.000
_cell.length_c   1.000
_cell.angle_alpha   90.00
_cell.angle_beta   90.00
_cell.angle_gamma   90.00
#
_symmetry.space_group_name_H-M   'P 1'
#
loop_
_entity.id
_entity.type
_entity.pdbx_description
1 polymer ?
#
loop_
_entity_poly.entity_id
_entity_poly.type
_entity_poly.pdbx_seq_one_letter_code
_entity_poly.pdbx_strand_id
1 'polypeptide(L)'
;MQGGWVLLLLGLRLPLSLGFIPVEEEDPAFWNRQAAQALDVAKKLQPIQTAAKNLILFLGDGMGVSTVTATRILKGQMNGKLGPETPLAMDQFPYLALSKTYNVDRQVPDSAGTTTAYLCGVKTNMKVIGVSAAARYDQCNTTQGNEVISVMNRAKKAGKSVGVVTTTSVQDASPAGAYAHTVNRGWFSDANMPAEAKKNGCQDISTQLVYNMDIDVILGGGRKYMFPEETPDPEYPDNPRQNGVRKDKRNLVQEWQAKHQGARYVWNRTALIQASQDPSLTHLMGLFEPGDMKYEKERDLSRDPSLVEMTEVALRLLSRNPRGFFLFVEGDRVLGGQAAVPLGAETHGGEDVAVFARGPWAHLVHGVQEQSFVAHVMAFAACLEPYTSDCDLPPPLAPLPQGTPGRPPAPRCWRCWWGRCCCCCWRPPCTDPSHPPTTGLSSLPGSLSAPGPPWRLKL
;
A
#
# COMPACT_ATOMS: atom_id res chain seq x y z
N MET A 1 74.36 -12.95 -18.62
CA MET A 1 73.75 -12.21 -17.49
C MET A 1 72.29 -12.62 -17.41
N GLN A 2 71.94 -13.42 -16.39
CA GLN A 2 70.55 -13.77 -16.09
C GLN A 2 69.89 -12.58 -15.39
N GLY A 3 68.91 -11.95 -16.04
CA GLY A 3 68.07 -10.92 -15.43
C GLY A 3 66.86 -11.57 -14.79
N GLY A 4 66.86 -11.71 -13.47
CA GLY A 4 65.73 -12.22 -12.69
C GLY A 4 64.57 -11.23 -12.71
N TRP A 5 63.39 -11.71 -13.08
CA TRP A 5 62.13 -10.98 -12.91
C TRP A 5 61.57 -11.28 -11.52
N VAL A 6 61.49 -10.27 -10.66
CA VAL A 6 60.80 -10.35 -9.39
C VAL A 6 59.31 -10.09 -9.64
N LEU A 7 58.49 -11.14 -9.56
CA LEU A 7 57.04 -11.02 -9.51
C LEU A 7 56.63 -10.53 -8.12
N LEU A 8 56.23 -9.26 -8.04
CA LEU A 8 55.62 -8.70 -6.83
C LEU A 8 54.15 -9.15 -6.77
N LEU A 9 53.90 -10.28 -6.12
CA LEU A 9 52.54 -10.68 -5.70
C LEU A 9 52.10 -9.75 -4.56
N LEU A 10 51.45 -8.64 -4.92
CA LEU A 10 50.63 -7.87 -3.99
C LEU A 10 49.48 -8.79 -3.52
N GLY A 11 49.71 -9.45 -2.39
CA GLY A 11 48.65 -10.12 -1.65
C GLY A 11 47.61 -9.09 -1.25
N LEU A 12 46.55 -8.97 -2.07
CA LEU A 12 45.28 -8.42 -1.65
C LEU A 12 44.79 -9.30 -0.49
N ARG A 13 45.18 -8.93 0.73
CA ARG A 13 44.42 -9.31 1.92
C ARG A 13 43.04 -8.68 1.71
N LEU A 14 42.10 -9.46 1.18
CA LEU A 14 40.69 -9.21 1.40
C LEU A 14 40.57 -8.94 2.90
N PRO A 15 40.22 -7.71 3.34
CA PRO A 15 39.88 -7.53 4.73
C PRO A 15 38.72 -8.47 4.96
N LEU A 16 38.96 -9.53 5.74
CA LEU A 16 37.87 -10.25 6.40
C LEU A 16 37.02 -9.15 7.01
N SER A 17 35.77 -9.03 6.54
CA SER A 17 34.79 -8.16 7.18
C SER A 17 34.68 -8.67 8.61
N LEU A 18 35.41 -8.04 9.53
CA LEU A 18 35.26 -8.27 10.96
C LEU A 18 33.80 -7.93 11.27
N GLY A 19 33.01 -8.94 11.58
CA GLY A 19 31.63 -8.74 12.01
C GLY A 19 31.64 -7.81 13.21
N PHE A 20 30.95 -6.68 13.11
CA PHE A 20 30.76 -5.80 14.25
C PHE A 20 29.75 -6.49 15.19
N ILE A 21 30.21 -6.89 16.37
CA ILE A 21 29.37 -7.47 17.42
C ILE A 21 28.98 -6.32 18.37
N PRO A 22 27.68 -5.97 18.50
CA PRO A 22 27.25 -5.06 19.56
C PRO A 22 27.66 -5.61 20.93
N VAL A 23 28.27 -4.78 21.76
CA VAL A 23 28.75 -5.18 23.10
C VAL A 23 27.59 -5.72 23.96
N GLU A 24 26.37 -5.21 23.75
CA GLU A 24 25.16 -5.69 24.43
C GLU A 24 24.75 -7.12 24.01
N GLU A 25 25.04 -7.54 22.78
CA GLU A 25 24.67 -8.87 22.26
C GLU A 25 25.67 -9.96 22.67
N GLU A 26 26.85 -9.57 23.18
CA GLU A 26 27.81 -10.50 23.79
C GLU A 26 27.30 -11.10 25.10
N ASP A 27 26.42 -10.39 25.83
CA ASP A 27 25.83 -10.84 27.11
C ASP A 27 24.60 -11.76 26.86
N PRO A 28 24.64 -13.03 27.28
CA PRO A 28 23.47 -13.92 27.16
C PRO A 28 22.19 -13.37 27.80
N ALA A 29 22.30 -12.49 28.81
CA ALA A 29 21.14 -11.88 29.43
C ALA A 29 20.38 -10.94 28.48
N PHE A 30 21.01 -10.38 27.44
CA PHE A 30 20.32 -9.63 26.38
C PHE A 30 19.30 -10.51 25.66
N TRP A 31 19.76 -11.66 25.14
CA TRP A 31 18.92 -12.63 24.42
C TRP A 31 17.83 -13.21 25.32
N ASN A 32 18.15 -13.53 26.57
CA ASN A 32 17.17 -14.03 27.54
C ASN A 32 16.07 -12.99 27.84
N ARG A 33 16.43 -11.71 28.02
CA ARG A 33 15.44 -10.63 28.22
C ARG A 33 14.55 -10.44 26.99
N GLN A 34 15.15 -10.44 25.80
CA GLN A 34 14.40 -10.30 24.54
C GLN A 34 13.40 -11.46 24.36
N ALA A 35 13.84 -12.71 24.60
CA ALA A 35 12.98 -13.88 24.51
C ALA A 35 11.86 -13.88 25.57
N ALA A 36 12.16 -13.49 26.81
CA ALA A 36 11.15 -13.37 27.86
C ALA A 36 10.07 -12.32 27.50
N GLN A 37 10.48 -11.16 26.97
CA GLN A 37 9.55 -10.15 26.47
C GLN A 37 8.69 -10.67 25.32
N ALA A 38 9.27 -11.39 24.36
CA ALA A 38 8.52 -12.00 23.26
C ALA A 38 7.49 -13.03 23.76
N LEU A 39 7.85 -13.86 24.75
CA LEU A 39 6.92 -14.79 25.40
C LEU A 39 5.79 -14.06 26.13
N ASP A 40 6.08 -12.95 26.81
CA ASP A 40 5.07 -12.13 27.49
C ASP A 40 4.09 -11.48 26.51
N VAL A 41 4.56 -11.05 25.34
CA VAL A 41 3.71 -10.56 24.25
C VAL A 41 2.86 -11.69 23.68
N ALA A 42 3.45 -12.86 23.40
CA ALA A 42 2.75 -14.01 22.83
C ALA A 42 1.64 -14.53 23.76
N LYS A 43 1.88 -14.62 25.07
CA LYS A 43 0.87 -15.04 26.07
C LYS A 43 -0.32 -14.09 26.17
N LYS A 44 -0.12 -12.80 25.85
CA LYS A 44 -1.17 -11.77 25.89
C LYS A 44 -1.96 -11.67 24.59
N LEU A 45 -1.52 -12.35 23.52
CA LEU A 45 -2.18 -12.31 22.24
C LEU A 45 -3.55 -12.98 22.36
N GLN A 46 -4.60 -12.22 22.04
CA GLN A 46 -5.98 -12.71 22.07
C GLN A 46 -6.60 -12.60 20.67
N PRO A 47 -7.36 -13.62 20.23
CA PRO A 47 -8.19 -13.54 19.04
C PRO A 47 -9.18 -12.37 19.12
N ILE A 48 -9.26 -11.55 18.07
CA ILE A 48 -10.33 -10.57 17.91
C ILE A 48 -11.43 -11.25 17.07
N GLN A 49 -12.51 -11.67 17.71
CA GLN A 49 -13.59 -12.49 17.10
C GLN A 49 -14.83 -11.66 16.72
N THR A 50 -14.66 -10.37 16.43
CA THR A 50 -15.73 -9.50 15.89
C THR A 50 -15.62 -9.39 14.38
N ALA A 51 -16.64 -8.87 13.69
CA ALA A 51 -16.53 -8.59 12.26
C ALA A 51 -15.48 -7.47 11.98
N ALA A 52 -14.76 -7.60 10.87
CA ALA A 52 -13.87 -6.60 10.32
C ALA A 52 -14.69 -5.54 9.56
N LYS A 53 -14.69 -4.31 10.08
CA LYS A 53 -15.29 -3.18 9.36
C LYS A 53 -14.50 -2.86 8.09
N ASN A 54 -13.17 -2.86 8.17
CA ASN A 54 -12.28 -2.49 7.08
C ASN A 54 -11.38 -3.67 6.73
N LEU A 55 -11.12 -3.84 5.44
CA LEU A 55 -10.20 -4.82 4.88
C LEU A 55 -9.09 -4.08 4.15
N ILE A 56 -7.82 -4.40 4.44
CA ILE A 56 -6.67 -3.86 3.72
C ILE A 56 -5.76 -5.01 3.35
N LEU A 57 -5.46 -5.15 2.06
CA LEU A 57 -4.46 -6.08 1.55
C LEU A 57 -3.27 -5.29 1.02
N PHE A 58 -2.12 -5.46 1.65
CA PHE A 58 -0.84 -4.99 1.12
C PHE A 58 -0.17 -6.13 0.35
N LEU A 59 0.13 -5.89 -0.92
CA LEU A 59 0.79 -6.85 -1.80
C LEU A 59 2.17 -6.27 -2.19
N GLY A 60 3.24 -6.99 -1.84
CA GLY A 60 4.57 -6.74 -2.42
C GLY A 60 4.78 -7.72 -3.56
N ASP A 61 4.69 -7.26 -4.81
CA ASP A 61 4.89 -8.16 -5.97
C ASP A 61 6.36 -8.60 -6.00
N GLY A 62 6.60 -9.89 -6.24
CA GLY A 62 7.92 -10.52 -6.11
C GLY A 62 8.54 -10.48 -4.70
N MET A 63 7.81 -10.08 -3.65
CA MET A 63 8.36 -9.92 -2.30
C MET A 63 8.39 -11.24 -1.50
N GLY A 64 9.22 -12.18 -1.95
CA GLY A 64 9.50 -13.43 -1.25
C GLY A 64 10.23 -13.23 0.09
N VAL A 65 10.44 -14.33 0.85
CA VAL A 65 11.07 -14.29 2.19
C VAL A 65 12.49 -13.71 2.16
N SER A 66 13.24 -14.01 1.10
CA SER A 66 14.58 -13.45 0.85
C SER A 66 14.53 -11.93 0.68
N THR A 67 13.60 -11.43 -0.13
CA THR A 67 13.35 -10.00 -0.37
C THR A 67 12.97 -9.27 0.92
N VAL A 68 12.11 -9.86 1.75
CA VAL A 68 11.74 -9.30 3.06
C VAL A 68 12.97 -9.14 3.95
N THR A 69 13.82 -10.17 4.02
CA THR A 69 15.02 -10.15 4.88
C THR A 69 16.08 -9.18 4.38
N ALA A 70 16.34 -9.13 3.07
CA ALA A 70 17.24 -8.15 2.47
C ALA A 70 16.74 -6.72 2.72
N THR A 71 15.44 -6.49 2.60
CA THR A 71 14.79 -5.19 2.86
C THR A 71 14.89 -4.80 4.33
N ARG A 72 14.75 -5.75 5.27
CA ARG A 72 14.96 -5.54 6.71
C ARG A 72 16.37 -5.01 6.99
N ILE A 73 17.37 -5.69 6.45
CA ILE A 73 18.78 -5.30 6.61
C ILE A 73 19.01 -3.90 6.04
N LEU A 74 18.59 -3.66 4.79
CA LEU A 74 18.76 -2.37 4.13
C LEU A 74 18.08 -1.25 4.93
N LYS A 75 16.83 -1.45 5.36
CA LYS A 75 16.08 -0.45 6.13
C LYS A 75 16.73 -0.17 7.48
N GLY A 76 17.25 -1.18 8.18
CA GLY A 76 17.99 -0.97 9.42
C GLY A 76 19.25 -0.13 9.19
N GLN A 77 20.06 -0.49 8.19
CA GLN A 77 21.29 0.23 7.83
C GLN A 77 21.02 1.69 7.44
N MET A 78 19.98 1.94 6.65
CA MET A 78 19.55 3.31 6.31
C MET A 78 19.13 4.13 7.53
N ASN A 79 18.75 3.50 8.64
CA ASN A 79 18.39 4.15 9.90
C ASN A 79 19.54 4.13 10.93
N GLY A 80 20.77 3.87 10.51
CA GLY A 80 21.96 3.86 11.38
C GLY A 80 22.00 2.67 12.35
N LYS A 81 21.31 1.58 12.02
CA LYS A 81 21.34 0.29 12.74
C LYS A 81 22.19 -0.72 11.97
N LEU A 82 22.47 -1.89 12.53
CA LEU A 82 23.28 -2.90 11.85
C LEU A 82 22.52 -3.58 10.72
N GLY A 83 21.20 -3.68 10.87
CA GLY A 83 20.30 -4.16 9.83
C GLY A 83 19.34 -5.23 10.34
N PRO A 84 19.79 -6.49 10.47
CA PRO A 84 18.91 -7.65 10.64
C PRO A 84 18.07 -7.62 11.92
N GLU A 85 18.54 -6.95 12.97
CA GLU A 85 17.88 -6.79 14.27
C GLU A 85 16.73 -5.77 14.24
N THR A 86 16.66 -4.93 13.21
CA THR A 86 15.67 -3.84 13.13
C THR A 86 14.38 -4.32 12.45
N PRO A 87 13.25 -4.48 13.18
CA PRO A 87 12.02 -5.01 12.59
C PRO A 87 11.40 -4.06 11.55
N LEU A 88 10.91 -4.63 10.46
CA LEU A 88 10.00 -3.97 9.53
C LEU A 88 8.63 -3.74 10.18
N ALA A 89 7.80 -2.90 9.56
CA ALA A 89 6.43 -2.71 10.01
C ALA A 89 5.61 -4.01 9.89
N MET A 90 5.86 -4.83 8.86
CA MET A 90 5.22 -6.13 8.66
C MET A 90 5.68 -7.18 9.68
N ASP A 91 6.91 -7.08 10.21
CA ASP A 91 7.43 -8.02 11.22
C ASP A 91 6.71 -7.90 12.57
N GLN A 92 5.98 -6.81 12.79
CA GLN A 92 5.21 -6.56 14.01
C GLN A 92 3.80 -7.16 13.95
N PHE A 93 3.43 -7.80 12.85
CA PHE A 93 2.12 -8.46 12.74
C PHE A 93 2.12 -9.76 13.56
N PRO A 94 1.10 -9.98 14.41
CA PRO A 94 1.13 -11.08 15.37
C PRO A 94 0.86 -12.47 14.79
N TYR A 95 0.33 -12.56 13.56
CA TYR A 95 0.01 -13.82 12.92
C TYR A 95 0.72 -13.94 11.58
N LEU A 96 1.30 -15.12 11.33
CA LEU A 96 2.08 -15.44 10.16
C LEU A 96 1.68 -16.80 9.60
N ALA A 97 1.59 -16.90 8.28
CA ALA A 97 1.45 -18.15 7.54
C ALA A 97 2.37 -18.16 6.32
N LEU A 98 2.61 -19.36 5.78
CA LEU A 98 3.18 -19.54 4.44
C LEU A 98 2.05 -19.75 3.43
N SER A 99 2.20 -19.18 2.24
CA SER A 99 1.24 -19.24 1.14
C SER A 99 1.86 -19.92 -0.07
N LYS A 100 1.29 -21.05 -0.49
CA LYS A 100 1.70 -21.81 -1.69
C LYS A 100 1.20 -21.14 -2.96
N THR A 101 2.11 -20.64 -3.80
CA THR A 101 1.81 -19.67 -4.86
C THR A 101 1.50 -20.26 -6.24
N TYR A 102 1.75 -21.56 -6.45
CA TYR A 102 1.57 -22.21 -7.76
C TYR A 102 0.21 -21.87 -8.44
N ASN A 103 0.24 -21.61 -9.74
CA ASN A 103 -0.95 -21.55 -10.59
C ASN A 103 -1.39 -22.97 -10.96
N VAL A 104 -2.64 -23.15 -11.39
CA VAL A 104 -3.18 -24.50 -11.68
C VAL A 104 -2.37 -25.21 -12.76
N ASP A 105 -1.85 -24.48 -13.74
CA ASP A 105 -1.07 -25.01 -14.87
C ASP A 105 0.45 -24.78 -14.76
N ARG A 106 0.93 -24.07 -13.72
CA ARG A 106 2.36 -23.71 -13.56
C ARG A 106 2.80 -23.69 -12.09
N GLN A 107 3.90 -24.38 -11.81
CA GLN A 107 4.51 -24.43 -10.47
C GLN A 107 5.11 -23.08 -10.07
N VAL A 108 5.81 -22.42 -11.00
CA VAL A 108 6.25 -21.02 -10.87
C VAL A 108 5.16 -20.15 -11.50
N PRO A 109 4.45 -19.34 -10.71
CA PRO A 109 3.26 -18.62 -11.19
C PRO A 109 3.62 -17.29 -11.85
N ASP A 110 2.61 -16.61 -12.42
CA ASP A 110 2.67 -15.18 -12.74
C ASP A 110 1.70 -14.35 -11.88
N SER A 111 1.83 -13.03 -11.91
CA SER A 111 0.97 -12.12 -11.14
C SER A 111 -0.53 -12.24 -11.49
N ALA A 112 -0.88 -12.63 -12.73
CA ALA A 112 -2.29 -12.77 -13.13
C ALA A 112 -2.98 -13.99 -12.49
N GLY A 113 -2.32 -15.15 -12.53
CA GLY A 113 -2.85 -16.34 -11.89
C GLY A 113 -2.93 -16.19 -10.37
N THR A 114 -1.91 -15.57 -9.74
CA THR A 114 -1.87 -15.37 -8.28
C THR A 114 -2.91 -14.36 -7.80
N THR A 115 -3.13 -13.26 -8.53
CA THR A 115 -4.13 -12.26 -8.11
C THR A 115 -5.53 -12.83 -8.03
N THR A 116 -5.88 -13.75 -8.94
CA THR A 116 -7.16 -14.45 -8.89
C THR A 116 -7.28 -15.30 -7.63
N ALA A 117 -6.18 -15.90 -7.16
CA ALA A 117 -6.16 -16.62 -5.91
C ALA A 117 -6.38 -15.69 -4.71
N TYR A 118 -5.52 -14.69 -4.50
CA TYR A 118 -5.58 -13.87 -3.27
C TYR A 118 -6.66 -12.78 -3.27
N LEU A 119 -7.23 -12.40 -4.43
CA LEU A 119 -8.37 -11.46 -4.50
C LEU A 119 -9.72 -12.13 -4.75
N CYS A 120 -9.79 -13.27 -5.44
CA CYS A 120 -11.08 -13.94 -5.71
C CYS A 120 -11.29 -15.21 -4.88
N GLY A 121 -10.22 -15.85 -4.38
CA GLY A 121 -10.30 -17.10 -3.62
C GLY A 121 -10.28 -18.34 -4.51
N VAL A 122 -9.92 -18.20 -5.79
CA VAL A 122 -9.90 -19.32 -6.74
C VAL A 122 -8.56 -19.30 -7.48
N LYS A 123 -7.83 -20.42 -7.44
CA LYS A 123 -6.63 -20.56 -8.27
C LYS A 123 -7.02 -20.72 -9.73
N THR A 124 -6.20 -20.13 -10.60
CA THR A 124 -6.40 -20.18 -12.06
C THR A 124 -5.10 -20.44 -12.80
N ASN A 125 -5.17 -20.37 -14.13
CA ASN A 125 -4.05 -20.58 -15.03
C ASN A 125 -3.15 -19.33 -15.10
N MET A 126 -1.92 -19.49 -15.59
CA MET A 126 -1.01 -18.38 -15.82
C MET A 126 -1.58 -17.40 -16.86
N LYS A 127 -1.32 -16.09 -16.68
CA LYS A 127 -1.69 -14.97 -17.57
C LYS A 127 -3.18 -14.67 -17.72
N VAL A 128 -4.07 -15.34 -16.98
CA VAL A 128 -5.51 -15.03 -16.93
C VAL A 128 -5.87 -14.41 -15.58
N ILE A 129 -6.85 -13.51 -15.56
CA ILE A 129 -7.22 -12.70 -14.39
C ILE A 129 -8.72 -12.85 -14.13
N GLY A 130 -9.09 -13.12 -12.88
CA GLY A 130 -10.49 -13.09 -12.45
C GLY A 130 -11.36 -14.16 -13.11
N VAL A 131 -10.77 -15.20 -13.70
CA VAL A 131 -11.49 -16.33 -14.29
C VAL A 131 -10.98 -17.64 -13.70
N SER A 132 -11.81 -18.67 -13.63
CA SER A 132 -11.46 -20.00 -13.14
C SER A 132 -10.46 -20.70 -14.08
N ALA A 133 -9.84 -21.78 -13.62
CA ALA A 133 -8.92 -22.59 -14.43
C ALA A 133 -9.59 -23.31 -15.61
N ALA A 134 -10.91 -23.22 -15.78
CA ALA A 134 -11.58 -23.68 -16.99
C ALA A 134 -11.37 -22.73 -18.18
N ALA A 135 -11.09 -21.46 -17.93
CA ALA A 135 -10.70 -20.51 -18.97
C ALA A 135 -9.29 -20.82 -19.53
N ARG A 136 -9.00 -20.39 -20.75
CA ARG A 136 -7.72 -20.63 -21.44
C ARG A 136 -7.10 -19.34 -21.90
N TYR A 137 -5.78 -19.22 -21.68
CA TYR A 137 -5.01 -18.05 -22.07
C TYR A 137 -5.26 -17.68 -23.54
N ASP A 138 -5.54 -16.39 -23.76
CA ASP A 138 -5.79 -15.77 -25.07
C ASP A 138 -7.01 -16.31 -25.86
N GLN A 139 -7.86 -17.13 -25.23
CA GLN A 139 -9.07 -17.69 -25.85
C GLN A 139 -10.33 -17.02 -25.30
N CYS A 140 -10.74 -15.91 -25.91
CA CYS A 140 -11.84 -15.08 -25.43
C CYS A 140 -13.16 -15.86 -25.18
N ASN A 141 -13.47 -16.81 -26.06
CA ASN A 141 -14.66 -17.66 -25.97
C ASN A 141 -14.70 -18.56 -24.72
N THR A 142 -13.60 -18.69 -23.97
CA THR A 142 -13.53 -19.45 -22.72
C THR A 142 -13.73 -18.58 -21.47
N THR A 143 -14.00 -17.28 -21.63
CA THR A 143 -14.21 -16.35 -20.51
C THR A 143 -15.57 -16.55 -19.85
N GLN A 144 -16.63 -16.59 -20.66
CA GLN A 144 -18.01 -16.56 -20.18
C GLN A 144 -18.35 -17.80 -19.35
N GLY A 145 -18.91 -17.57 -18.16
CA GLY A 145 -19.28 -18.62 -17.20
C GLY A 145 -18.12 -19.05 -16.29
N ASN A 146 -16.92 -18.53 -16.52
CA ASN A 146 -15.74 -18.82 -15.71
C ASN A 146 -15.33 -17.64 -14.81
N GLU A 147 -16.04 -16.52 -14.84
CA GLU A 147 -15.74 -15.35 -14.03
C GLU A 147 -15.84 -15.67 -12.52
N VAL A 148 -14.82 -15.28 -11.76
CA VAL A 148 -14.78 -15.43 -10.31
C VAL A 148 -14.68 -14.07 -9.64
N ILE A 149 -15.60 -13.78 -8.73
CA ILE A 149 -15.80 -12.44 -8.18
C ILE A 149 -14.83 -12.14 -7.04
N SER A 150 -14.13 -11.00 -7.14
CA SER A 150 -13.17 -10.57 -6.12
C SER A 150 -13.85 -10.25 -4.77
N VAL A 151 -13.07 -10.30 -3.69
CA VAL A 151 -13.50 -9.83 -2.36
C VAL A 151 -13.79 -8.33 -2.39
N MET A 152 -13.06 -7.56 -3.20
CA MET A 152 -13.33 -6.13 -3.40
C MET A 152 -14.72 -5.90 -4.01
N ASN A 153 -15.09 -6.65 -5.05
CA ASN A 153 -16.41 -6.57 -5.66
C ASN A 153 -17.52 -6.95 -4.65
N ARG A 154 -17.31 -8.03 -3.89
CA ARG A 154 -18.21 -8.42 -2.79
C ARG A 154 -18.33 -7.36 -1.71
N ALA A 155 -17.23 -6.70 -1.34
CA ALA A 155 -17.23 -5.59 -0.39
C ALA A 155 -18.08 -4.42 -0.91
N LYS A 156 -17.94 -4.07 -2.19
CA LYS A 156 -18.75 -3.02 -2.82
C LYS A 156 -20.23 -3.37 -2.83
N LYS A 157 -20.58 -4.61 -3.16
CA LYS A 157 -21.97 -5.14 -3.08
C LYS A 157 -22.54 -5.05 -1.66
N ALA A 158 -21.72 -5.26 -0.63
CA ALA A 158 -22.10 -5.09 0.78
C ALA A 158 -22.18 -3.61 1.24
N GLY A 159 -22.02 -2.65 0.32
CA GLY A 159 -22.10 -1.22 0.58
C GLY A 159 -20.84 -0.60 1.19
N LYS A 160 -19.72 -1.31 1.20
CA LYS A 160 -18.41 -0.75 1.58
C LYS A 160 -17.86 0.08 0.42
N SER A 161 -17.07 1.10 0.74
CA SER A 161 -16.27 1.79 -0.28
C SER A 161 -15.06 0.93 -0.63
N VAL A 162 -14.54 1.06 -1.84
CA VAL A 162 -13.43 0.23 -2.32
C VAL A 162 -12.37 1.05 -3.01
N GLY A 163 -11.11 0.66 -2.85
CA GLY A 163 -10.00 1.35 -3.49
C GLY A 163 -8.85 0.43 -3.90
N VAL A 164 -8.18 0.86 -4.97
CA VAL A 164 -7.00 0.24 -5.55
C VAL A 164 -5.90 1.30 -5.58
N VAL A 165 -4.75 0.97 -4.99
CA VAL A 165 -3.54 1.79 -4.97
C VAL A 165 -2.38 0.93 -5.44
N THR A 166 -1.63 1.37 -6.43
CA THR A 166 -0.45 0.65 -6.93
C THR A 166 0.62 1.60 -7.46
N THR A 167 1.86 1.14 -7.55
CA THR A 167 2.94 1.79 -8.30
C THR A 167 3.00 1.36 -9.77
N THR A 168 2.25 0.34 -10.19
CA THR A 168 2.13 -0.06 -11.60
C THR A 168 1.03 0.73 -12.31
N SER A 169 0.80 0.42 -13.58
CA SER A 169 -0.44 0.77 -14.26
C SER A 169 -1.61 0.16 -13.49
N VAL A 170 -2.68 0.92 -13.24
CA VAL A 170 -3.86 0.38 -12.52
C VAL A 170 -4.54 -0.78 -13.27
N GLN A 171 -4.15 -1.01 -14.52
CA GLN A 171 -4.56 -2.09 -15.41
C GLN A 171 -3.60 -3.29 -15.42
N ASP A 172 -2.49 -3.27 -14.67
CA ASP A 172 -1.63 -4.45 -14.52
C ASP A 172 -2.35 -5.58 -13.79
N ALA A 173 -1.80 -6.78 -13.88
CA ALA A 173 -2.42 -8.01 -13.42
C ALA A 173 -2.89 -7.92 -11.97
N SER A 174 -2.00 -7.56 -11.07
CA SER A 174 -2.27 -7.49 -9.63
C SER A 174 -3.47 -6.60 -9.28
N PRO A 175 -3.54 -5.31 -9.67
CA PRO A 175 -4.70 -4.47 -9.41
C PRO A 175 -5.92 -4.92 -10.23
N ALA A 176 -5.73 -5.40 -11.46
CA ALA A 176 -6.83 -5.88 -12.31
C ALA A 176 -7.57 -7.08 -11.71
N GLY A 177 -6.93 -7.95 -10.92
CA GLY A 177 -7.62 -9.03 -10.22
C GLY A 177 -8.70 -8.56 -9.25
N ALA A 178 -8.70 -7.28 -8.87
CA ALA A 178 -9.72 -6.71 -8.02
C ALA A 178 -11.04 -6.44 -8.77
N TYR A 179 -11.01 -6.26 -10.10
CA TYR A 179 -12.18 -5.79 -10.86
C TYR A 179 -12.38 -6.44 -12.24
N ALA A 180 -11.35 -7.02 -12.85
CA ALA A 180 -11.37 -7.50 -14.22
C ALA A 180 -11.52 -9.03 -14.31
N HIS A 181 -12.10 -9.47 -15.42
CA HIS A 181 -12.20 -10.85 -15.87
C HIS A 181 -11.64 -10.91 -17.29
N THR A 182 -10.45 -11.48 -17.47
CA THR A 182 -9.79 -11.56 -18.79
C THR A 182 -8.95 -12.82 -18.92
N VAL A 183 -8.95 -13.39 -20.12
CA VAL A 183 -8.09 -14.51 -20.49
C VAL A 183 -6.70 -14.08 -20.97
N ASN A 184 -6.40 -12.78 -20.99
CA ASN A 184 -5.07 -12.30 -21.31
C ASN A 184 -4.77 -11.00 -20.55
N ARG A 185 -3.84 -11.08 -19.60
CA ARG A 185 -3.35 -9.92 -18.82
C ARG A 185 -2.75 -8.80 -19.69
N GLY A 186 -2.37 -9.09 -20.94
CA GLY A 186 -1.80 -8.12 -21.86
C GLY A 186 -2.84 -7.20 -22.53
N TRP A 187 -4.14 -7.43 -22.34
CA TRP A 187 -5.22 -6.63 -22.94
C TRP A 187 -5.51 -5.33 -22.16
N PHE A 188 -4.49 -4.48 -21.97
CA PHE A 188 -4.60 -3.21 -21.22
C PHE A 188 -5.59 -2.22 -21.84
N SER A 189 -5.56 -2.06 -23.17
CA SER A 189 -6.55 -1.33 -23.96
C SER A 189 -7.03 -2.14 -25.17
N ASP A 190 -8.05 -1.64 -25.86
CA ASP A 190 -8.59 -2.22 -27.10
C ASP A 190 -7.55 -2.37 -28.22
N ALA A 191 -6.46 -1.59 -28.16
CA ALA A 191 -5.33 -1.66 -29.07
C ALA A 191 -4.47 -2.91 -28.87
N ASN A 192 -4.48 -3.49 -27.67
CA ASN A 192 -3.74 -4.72 -27.34
C ASN A 192 -4.54 -6.00 -27.67
N MET A 193 -5.80 -5.87 -28.06
CA MET A 193 -6.70 -7.00 -28.27
C MET A 193 -6.76 -7.42 -29.75
N PRO A 194 -6.75 -8.73 -30.05
CA PRO A 194 -7.04 -9.22 -31.39
C PRO A 194 -8.49 -8.87 -31.78
N ALA A 195 -8.72 -8.68 -33.08
CA ALA A 195 -10.04 -8.33 -33.60
C ALA A 195 -11.11 -9.39 -33.25
N GLU A 196 -10.71 -10.67 -33.23
CA GLU A 196 -11.57 -11.79 -32.85
C GLU A 196 -12.03 -11.70 -31.39
N ALA A 197 -11.14 -11.39 -30.45
CA ALA A 197 -11.51 -11.25 -29.03
C ALA A 197 -12.53 -10.10 -28.83
N LYS A 198 -12.32 -8.97 -29.52
CA LYS A 198 -13.28 -7.85 -29.51
C LYS A 198 -14.63 -8.23 -30.08
N LYS A 199 -14.64 -8.99 -31.19
CA LYS A 199 -15.89 -9.50 -31.81
C LYS A 199 -16.62 -10.49 -30.90
N ASN A 200 -15.87 -11.30 -30.15
CA ASN A 200 -16.41 -12.29 -29.21
C ASN A 200 -16.81 -11.67 -27.85
N GLY A 201 -16.78 -10.34 -27.72
CA GLY A 201 -17.31 -9.62 -26.57
C GLY A 201 -16.34 -9.47 -25.40
N CYS A 202 -15.08 -9.92 -25.51
CA CYS A 202 -14.09 -9.59 -24.49
C CYS A 202 -13.79 -8.09 -24.51
N GLN A 203 -13.66 -7.54 -23.32
CA GLN A 203 -13.34 -6.13 -23.11
C GLN A 203 -11.91 -5.97 -22.60
N ASP A 204 -11.26 -4.87 -22.98
CA ASP A 204 -9.97 -4.50 -22.45
C ASP A 204 -10.03 -4.15 -20.95
N ILE A 205 -8.93 -4.31 -20.24
CA ILE A 205 -8.85 -4.10 -18.79
C ILE A 205 -9.22 -2.66 -18.41
N SER A 206 -8.82 -1.66 -19.21
CA SER A 206 -9.22 -0.26 -18.97
C SER A 206 -10.73 -0.05 -19.07
N THR A 207 -11.41 -0.66 -20.04
CA THR A 207 -12.88 -0.63 -20.10
C THR A 207 -13.48 -1.31 -18.87
N GLN A 208 -12.97 -2.47 -18.48
CA GLN A 208 -13.45 -3.20 -17.31
C GLN A 208 -13.27 -2.41 -15.99
N LEU A 209 -12.17 -1.66 -15.84
CA LEU A 209 -11.93 -0.75 -14.70
C LEU A 209 -13.07 0.25 -14.49
N VAL A 210 -13.66 0.76 -15.58
CA VAL A 210 -14.73 1.75 -15.52
C VAL A 210 -16.11 1.11 -15.40
N TYR A 211 -16.31 -0.10 -15.93
CA TYR A 211 -17.65 -0.67 -16.14
C TYR A 211 -18.01 -1.89 -15.29
N ASN A 212 -17.05 -2.71 -14.84
CA ASN A 212 -17.39 -3.95 -14.12
C ASN A 212 -17.93 -3.70 -12.72
N MET A 213 -17.43 -2.67 -12.04
CA MET A 213 -17.88 -2.29 -10.71
C MET A 213 -17.56 -0.83 -10.43
N ASP A 214 -18.24 -0.28 -9.42
CA ASP A 214 -17.94 1.05 -8.91
C ASP A 214 -16.74 0.99 -7.94
N ILE A 215 -15.73 1.82 -8.20
CA ILE A 215 -14.49 1.91 -7.42
C ILE A 215 -14.31 3.35 -6.96
N ASP A 216 -14.34 3.56 -5.64
CA ASP A 216 -14.30 4.89 -5.02
C ASP A 216 -12.90 5.54 -5.17
N VAL A 217 -11.83 4.75 -5.11
CA VAL A 217 -10.44 5.25 -5.24
C VAL A 217 -9.63 4.39 -6.21
N ILE A 218 -9.05 5.00 -7.24
CA ILE A 218 -8.15 4.36 -8.21
C ILE A 218 -6.88 5.20 -8.28
N LEU A 219 -5.76 4.72 -7.74
CA LEU A 219 -4.48 5.45 -7.71
C LEU A 219 -3.34 4.59 -8.25
N GLY A 220 -2.61 5.11 -9.24
CA GLY A 220 -1.44 4.45 -9.81
C GLY A 220 -1.00 5.08 -11.12
N GLY A 221 -0.41 4.29 -12.01
CA GLY A 221 -0.06 4.69 -13.37
C GLY A 221 -1.14 4.32 -14.39
N GLY A 222 -0.79 4.35 -15.69
CA GLY A 222 -1.58 3.77 -16.77
C GLY A 222 -2.48 4.75 -17.52
N ARG A 223 -2.12 6.05 -17.58
CA ARG A 223 -2.91 7.07 -18.30
C ARG A 223 -3.15 6.71 -19.76
N LYS A 224 -2.13 6.22 -20.48
CA LYS A 224 -2.19 6.07 -21.94
C LYS A 224 -3.31 5.13 -22.41
N TYR A 225 -3.69 4.16 -21.59
CA TYR A 225 -4.73 3.18 -21.90
C TYR A 225 -6.16 3.74 -21.79
N MET A 226 -6.31 4.92 -21.20
CA MET A 226 -7.61 5.55 -20.92
C MET A 226 -8.04 6.58 -21.98
N PHE A 227 -7.11 7.02 -22.84
CA PHE A 227 -7.34 8.12 -23.78
C PHE A 227 -7.24 7.67 -25.25
N PRO A 228 -7.97 8.33 -26.17
CA PRO A 228 -7.89 8.09 -27.61
C PRO A 228 -6.45 8.18 -28.13
N GLU A 229 -6.16 7.43 -29.19
CA GLU A 229 -4.90 7.56 -29.92
C GLU A 229 -4.57 9.02 -30.24
N GLU A 230 -3.28 9.36 -30.19
CA GLU A 230 -2.73 10.71 -30.41
C GLU A 230 -3.03 11.76 -29.33
N THR A 231 -3.91 11.48 -28.35
CA THR A 231 -4.15 12.41 -27.22
C THR A 231 -2.84 12.64 -26.44
N PRO A 232 -2.29 13.87 -26.39
CA PRO A 232 -1.02 14.13 -25.70
C PRO A 232 -1.09 13.82 -24.21
N ASP A 233 -0.06 13.16 -23.67
CA ASP A 233 0.03 12.96 -22.23
C ASP A 233 0.27 14.30 -21.52
N PRO A 234 -0.44 14.60 -20.41
CA PRO A 234 -0.34 15.91 -19.75
C PRO A 234 1.04 16.21 -19.17
N GLU A 235 1.86 15.20 -18.90
CA GLU A 235 3.19 15.36 -18.33
C GLU A 235 4.31 15.27 -19.38
N TYR A 236 4.06 14.53 -20.47
CA TYR A 236 5.01 14.33 -21.56
C TYR A 236 4.41 14.74 -22.93
N PRO A 237 3.94 16.00 -23.10
CA PRO A 237 3.22 16.42 -24.31
C PRO A 237 4.09 16.35 -25.58
N ASP A 238 5.41 16.48 -25.42
CA ASP A 238 6.38 16.44 -26.53
C ASP A 238 6.85 15.02 -26.89
N ASN A 239 6.32 13.98 -26.23
CA ASN A 239 6.71 12.59 -26.48
C ASN A 239 5.50 11.76 -26.96
N PRO A 240 5.31 11.62 -28.29
CA PRO A 240 4.19 10.87 -28.87
C PRO A 240 4.09 9.41 -28.41
N ARG A 241 5.17 8.80 -27.89
CA ARG A 241 5.14 7.43 -27.36
C ARG A 241 4.36 7.32 -26.05
N GLN A 242 4.09 8.43 -25.37
CA GLN A 242 3.33 8.49 -24.13
C GLN A 242 1.86 8.85 -24.34
N ASN A 243 1.49 9.25 -25.57
CA ASN A 243 0.12 9.62 -25.89
C ASN A 243 -0.86 8.46 -25.67
N GLY A 244 -2.14 8.80 -25.62
CA GLY A 244 -3.23 7.82 -25.59
C GLY A 244 -3.07 6.77 -26.69
N VAL A 245 -3.55 5.56 -26.43
CA VAL A 245 -3.39 4.41 -27.34
C VAL A 245 -4.71 3.80 -27.80
N ARG A 246 -5.86 4.32 -27.33
CA ARG A 246 -7.16 3.69 -27.62
C ARG A 246 -7.59 3.91 -29.07
N LYS A 247 -7.90 2.82 -29.78
CA LYS A 247 -8.30 2.87 -31.20
C LYS A 247 -9.81 3.07 -31.37
N ASP A 248 -10.58 2.78 -30.33
CA ASP A 248 -12.02 3.02 -30.26
C ASP A 248 -12.40 4.49 -30.02
N LYS A 249 -11.42 5.40 -29.91
CA LYS A 249 -11.58 6.85 -29.73
C LYS A 249 -12.33 7.24 -28.45
N ARG A 250 -12.40 6.35 -27.46
CA ARG A 250 -13.05 6.61 -26.18
C ARG A 250 -12.14 7.33 -25.20
N ASN A 251 -12.71 8.23 -24.42
CA ASN A 251 -12.06 8.82 -23.26
C ASN A 251 -12.67 8.21 -21.99
N LEU A 252 -12.03 7.16 -21.49
CA LEU A 252 -12.54 6.38 -20.37
C LEU A 252 -12.52 7.15 -19.04
N VAL A 253 -11.59 8.11 -18.90
CA VAL A 253 -11.59 9.01 -17.73
C VAL A 253 -12.83 9.88 -17.73
N GLN A 254 -13.18 10.46 -18.88
CA GLN A 254 -14.40 11.27 -19.01
C GLN A 254 -15.66 10.43 -18.80
N GLU A 255 -15.72 9.22 -19.37
CA GLU A 255 -16.83 8.29 -19.15
C GLU A 255 -16.99 7.93 -17.67
N TRP A 256 -15.89 7.65 -16.96
CA TRP A 256 -15.90 7.40 -15.53
C TRP A 256 -16.38 8.62 -14.74
N GLN A 257 -15.86 9.81 -15.00
CA GLN A 257 -16.31 11.03 -14.32
C GLN A 257 -17.80 11.30 -14.52
N ALA A 258 -18.34 11.02 -15.71
CA ALA A 258 -19.77 11.21 -16.01
C ALA A 258 -20.69 10.26 -15.23
N LYS A 259 -20.19 9.10 -14.75
CA LYS A 259 -20.96 8.11 -13.99
C LYS A 259 -21.16 8.47 -12.52
N HIS A 260 -20.35 9.38 -11.97
CA HIS A 260 -20.24 9.59 -10.53
C HIS A 260 -20.30 11.08 -10.16
N GLN A 261 -21.33 11.48 -9.41
CA GLN A 261 -21.38 12.82 -8.83
C GLN A 261 -20.29 12.97 -7.77
N GLY A 262 -19.49 14.04 -7.86
CA GLY A 262 -18.34 14.27 -6.97
C GLY A 262 -17.09 13.48 -7.36
N ALA A 263 -17.02 12.94 -8.59
CA ALA A 263 -15.81 12.34 -9.13
C ALA A 263 -14.76 13.36 -9.55
N ARG A 264 -13.50 13.07 -9.26
CA ARG A 264 -12.35 13.86 -9.69
C ARG A 264 -11.27 12.99 -10.30
N TYR A 265 -10.78 13.44 -11.45
CA TYR A 265 -9.56 12.94 -12.06
C TYR A 265 -8.38 13.86 -11.72
N VAL A 266 -7.25 13.26 -11.34
CA VAL A 266 -5.97 13.95 -11.11
C VAL A 266 -4.84 13.16 -11.76
N TRP A 267 -3.76 13.85 -12.13
CA TRP A 267 -2.60 13.20 -12.77
C TRP A 267 -1.27 13.55 -12.12
N ASN A 268 -1.26 14.42 -11.10
CA ASN A 268 -0.05 14.78 -10.36
C ASN A 268 -0.31 14.87 -8.86
N ARG A 269 0.78 14.88 -8.09
CA ARG A 269 0.82 14.91 -6.63
C ARG A 269 0.09 16.12 -6.05
N THR A 270 0.31 17.32 -6.58
CA THR A 270 -0.31 18.53 -6.04
C THR A 270 -1.84 18.46 -6.15
N ALA A 271 -2.36 18.06 -7.32
CA ALA A 271 -3.78 17.87 -7.55
C ALA A 271 -4.35 16.75 -6.67
N LEU A 272 -3.60 15.65 -6.46
CA LEU A 272 -3.99 14.58 -5.54
C LEU A 272 -4.18 15.09 -4.11
N ILE A 273 -3.19 15.82 -3.58
CA ILE A 273 -3.25 16.35 -2.22
C ILE A 273 -4.40 17.35 -2.08
N GLN A 274 -4.61 18.23 -3.06
CA GLN A 274 -5.73 19.17 -3.08
C GLN A 274 -7.08 18.44 -3.12
N ALA A 275 -7.22 17.42 -3.98
CA ALA A 275 -8.43 16.62 -4.05
C ALA A 275 -8.75 15.94 -2.72
N SER A 276 -7.73 15.42 -2.01
CA SER A 276 -7.92 14.74 -0.71
C SER A 276 -8.53 15.62 0.38
N GLN A 277 -8.41 16.95 0.25
CA GLN A 277 -8.92 17.93 1.21
C GLN A 277 -10.36 18.35 0.90
N ASP A 278 -10.90 17.98 -0.26
CA ASP A 278 -12.25 18.34 -0.67
C ASP A 278 -13.29 17.43 0.01
N PRO A 279 -14.23 17.98 0.80
CA PRO A 279 -15.28 17.19 1.44
C PRO A 279 -16.34 16.70 0.45
N SER A 280 -16.49 17.34 -0.71
CA SER A 280 -17.45 16.95 -1.75
C SER A 280 -16.95 15.79 -2.63
N LEU A 281 -15.65 15.47 -2.53
CA LEU A 281 -15.05 14.35 -3.24
C LEU A 281 -15.67 13.04 -2.75
N THR A 282 -16.21 12.26 -3.69
CA THR A 282 -16.76 10.92 -3.44
C THR A 282 -15.95 9.85 -4.15
N HIS A 283 -15.47 10.16 -5.35
CA HIS A 283 -14.70 9.25 -6.20
C HIS A 283 -13.44 9.92 -6.70
N LEU A 284 -12.31 9.21 -6.68
CA LEU A 284 -11.02 9.75 -7.07
C LEU A 284 -10.28 8.78 -7.99
N MET A 285 -9.93 9.25 -9.19
CA MET A 285 -9.03 8.57 -10.10
C MET A 285 -7.75 9.40 -10.26
N GLY A 286 -6.63 8.86 -9.79
CA GLY A 286 -5.31 9.45 -9.86
C GLY A 286 -4.39 8.59 -10.73
N LEU A 287 -4.06 9.07 -11.93
CA LEU A 287 -3.18 8.36 -12.86
C LEU A 287 -1.90 9.17 -13.10
N PHE A 288 -0.80 8.75 -12.48
CA PHE A 288 0.42 9.56 -12.29
C PHE A 288 1.50 9.35 -13.34
N GLU A 289 1.41 8.30 -14.17
CA GLU A 289 2.29 8.10 -15.33
C GLU A 289 1.52 7.53 -16.53
N PRO A 290 2.05 7.63 -17.77
CA PRO A 290 1.46 7.03 -18.97
C PRO A 290 1.30 5.52 -18.84
N GLY A 291 2.32 4.85 -18.31
CA GLY A 291 2.32 3.45 -17.90
C GLY A 291 2.58 3.38 -16.40
N ASP A 292 3.48 2.51 -15.97
CA ASP A 292 3.82 2.33 -14.56
C ASP A 292 4.51 3.57 -13.95
N MET A 293 4.25 3.83 -12.66
CA MET A 293 4.86 4.95 -11.93
C MET A 293 6.35 4.77 -11.76
N LYS A 294 7.18 5.83 -11.81
CA LYS A 294 8.65 5.75 -11.62
C LYS A 294 9.07 4.97 -10.35
N TYR A 295 10.27 4.39 -10.35
CA TYR A 295 10.86 3.79 -9.15
C TYR A 295 11.02 4.86 -8.07
N GLU A 296 10.90 4.50 -6.78
CA GLU A 296 10.97 5.49 -5.68
C GLU A 296 12.27 6.31 -5.71
N LYS A 297 13.40 5.70 -6.10
CA LYS A 297 14.69 6.39 -6.24
C LYS A 297 14.71 7.44 -7.37
N GLU A 298 13.87 7.26 -8.39
CA GLU A 298 13.78 8.07 -9.60
C GLU A 298 12.54 8.98 -9.61
N ARG A 299 11.73 8.92 -8.56
CA ARG A 299 10.46 9.63 -8.44
C ARG A 299 10.68 11.14 -8.41
N ASP A 300 9.93 11.87 -9.23
CA ASP A 300 9.90 13.34 -9.11
C ASP A 300 9.04 13.73 -7.90
N LEU A 301 9.68 14.17 -6.83
CA LEU A 301 9.02 14.51 -5.56
C LEU A 301 7.97 15.63 -5.69
N SER A 302 8.04 16.44 -6.75
CA SER A 302 7.10 17.54 -7.00
C SER A 302 5.88 17.10 -7.80
N ARG A 303 6.03 16.10 -8.67
CA ARG A 303 4.99 15.65 -9.61
C ARG A 303 4.33 14.34 -9.21
N ASP A 304 5.08 13.41 -8.63
CA ASP A 304 4.66 12.04 -8.42
C ASP A 304 4.44 11.76 -6.93
N PRO A 305 3.24 11.32 -6.51
CA PRO A 305 3.02 10.90 -5.13
C PRO A 305 3.75 9.58 -4.84
N SER A 306 4.28 9.43 -3.63
CA SER A 306 4.77 8.14 -3.15
C SER A 306 3.61 7.16 -2.90
N LEU A 307 3.92 5.86 -2.82
CA LEU A 307 2.95 4.83 -2.43
C LEU A 307 2.31 5.14 -1.06
N VAL A 308 3.08 5.72 -0.13
CA VAL A 308 2.59 6.13 1.19
C VAL A 308 1.57 7.27 1.06
N GLU A 309 1.86 8.29 0.26
CA GLU A 309 0.95 9.42 0.04
C GLU A 309 -0.34 8.99 -0.65
N MET A 310 -0.25 8.11 -1.66
CA MET A 310 -1.43 7.56 -2.32
C MET A 310 -2.29 6.74 -1.34
N THR A 311 -1.66 5.90 -0.51
CA THR A 311 -2.35 5.12 0.51
C THR A 311 -3.03 6.01 1.55
N GLU A 312 -2.37 7.07 2.00
CA GLU A 312 -2.96 8.02 2.95
C GLU A 312 -4.18 8.73 2.37
N VAL A 313 -4.11 9.19 1.13
CA VAL A 313 -5.25 9.81 0.44
C VAL A 313 -6.40 8.83 0.24
N ALA A 314 -6.10 7.59 -0.15
CA ALA A 314 -7.10 6.54 -0.27
C ALA A 314 -7.82 6.30 1.07
N LEU A 315 -7.06 6.16 2.16
CA LEU A 315 -7.62 5.99 3.50
C LEU A 315 -8.48 7.19 3.93
N ARG A 316 -8.08 8.43 3.63
CA ARG A 316 -8.88 9.64 3.93
C ARG A 316 -10.24 9.65 3.22
N LEU A 317 -10.32 9.14 1.99
CA LEU A 317 -11.58 9.08 1.26
C LEU A 317 -12.44 7.88 1.71
N LEU A 318 -11.84 6.68 1.73
CA LEU A 318 -12.54 5.43 2.03
C LEU A 318 -13.06 5.35 3.47
N SER A 319 -12.35 5.97 4.43
CA SER A 319 -12.77 5.98 5.85
C SER A 319 -14.04 6.80 6.11
N ARG A 320 -14.50 7.61 5.14
CA ARG A 320 -15.76 8.37 5.24
C ARG A 320 -16.98 7.45 5.26
N ASN A 321 -16.90 6.25 4.68
CA ASN A 321 -18.02 5.32 4.62
C ASN A 321 -18.23 4.62 5.98
N PRO A 322 -19.39 4.79 6.66
CA PRO A 322 -19.65 4.17 7.95
C PRO A 322 -19.73 2.64 7.89
N ARG A 323 -20.01 2.05 6.72
CA ARG A 323 -20.00 0.58 6.48
C ARG A 323 -18.59 0.01 6.36
N GLY A 324 -17.58 0.88 6.29
CA GLY A 324 -16.17 0.53 6.14
C GLY A 324 -15.75 0.42 4.68
N PHE A 325 -14.55 -0.13 4.46
CA PHE A 325 -13.95 -0.19 3.15
C PHE A 325 -13.12 -1.44 2.88
N PHE A 326 -12.86 -1.72 1.60
CA PHE A 326 -11.79 -2.60 1.14
C PHE A 326 -10.72 -1.77 0.43
N LEU A 327 -9.45 -1.96 0.77
CA LEU A 327 -8.33 -1.27 0.13
C LEU A 327 -7.25 -2.27 -0.29
N PHE A 328 -6.95 -2.30 -1.58
CA PHE A 328 -5.79 -2.99 -2.13
C PHE A 328 -4.64 -1.99 -2.30
N VAL A 329 -3.47 -2.31 -1.77
CA VAL A 329 -2.25 -1.50 -1.90
C VAL A 329 -1.11 -2.39 -2.40
N GLU A 330 -0.55 -2.04 -3.55
CA GLU A 330 0.56 -2.78 -4.16
C GLU A 330 1.85 -1.96 -4.21
N GLY A 331 2.95 -2.62 -3.87
CA GLY A 331 4.30 -2.20 -4.27
C GLY A 331 4.93 -3.28 -5.13
N ASP A 332 4.93 -3.09 -6.45
CA ASP A 332 5.48 -4.04 -7.43
C ASP A 332 6.97 -3.79 -7.72
N ARG A 333 7.38 -2.53 -7.62
CA ARG A 333 8.75 -2.09 -7.92
C ARG A 333 9.75 -2.41 -6.81
N VAL A 334 9.60 -3.57 -6.18
CA VAL A 334 10.40 -4.08 -5.08
C VAL A 334 11.68 -4.76 -5.58
N LEU A 335 11.75 -5.26 -6.83
CA LEU A 335 12.97 -5.87 -7.38
C LEU A 335 13.12 -5.74 -8.91
N GLY A 336 14.14 -5.00 -9.36
CA GLY A 336 14.81 -5.21 -10.64
C GLY A 336 16.03 -6.11 -10.45
N GLY A 337 15.82 -7.34 -9.97
CA GLY A 337 16.88 -8.26 -9.56
C GLY A 337 17.73 -8.79 -10.73
N GLN A 338 19.04 -8.71 -10.60
CA GLN A 338 20.02 -9.22 -11.56
C GLN A 338 19.93 -10.76 -11.64
N ALA A 339 19.60 -11.31 -12.81
CA ALA A 339 19.71 -12.73 -13.07
C ALA A 339 21.18 -13.11 -13.35
N ALA A 340 21.68 -14.16 -12.68
CA ALA A 340 22.99 -14.74 -12.99
C ALA A 340 23.01 -15.50 -14.32
N VAL A 341 21.82 -15.77 -14.88
CA VAL A 341 21.61 -16.43 -16.18
C VAL A 341 21.07 -15.40 -17.17
N PRO A 342 21.63 -15.28 -18.38
CA PRO A 342 21.22 -14.26 -19.35
C PRO A 342 19.81 -14.57 -19.89
N LEU A 343 18.82 -13.84 -19.38
CA LEU A 343 17.44 -13.82 -19.84
C LEU A 343 17.02 -12.36 -20.11
N GLY A 344 15.98 -12.16 -20.92
CA GLY A 344 15.43 -10.82 -21.18
C GLY A 344 14.79 -10.16 -19.94
N ALA A 345 14.38 -10.96 -18.97
CA ALA A 345 13.95 -10.59 -17.62
C ALA A 345 14.25 -11.78 -16.68
N GLU A 346 14.46 -11.50 -15.40
CA GLU A 346 14.55 -12.54 -14.36
C GLU A 346 13.20 -13.27 -14.21
N THR A 347 13.25 -14.55 -13.83
CA THR A 347 12.04 -15.38 -13.65
C THR A 347 11.59 -15.34 -12.20
N HIS A 348 10.28 -15.30 -11.95
CA HIS A 348 9.74 -15.43 -10.59
C HIS A 348 10.26 -16.67 -9.83
N GLY A 349 10.29 -16.56 -8.50
CA GLY A 349 10.41 -17.69 -7.58
C GLY A 349 9.11 -18.48 -7.47
N GLY A 350 9.22 -19.80 -7.28
CA GLY A 350 8.08 -20.72 -7.12
C GLY A 350 7.86 -21.19 -5.67
N GLU A 351 8.64 -20.66 -4.73
CA GLU A 351 8.56 -21.00 -3.31
C GLU A 351 7.36 -20.34 -2.61
N ASP A 352 7.08 -20.84 -1.41
CA ASP A 352 6.06 -20.26 -0.55
C ASP A 352 6.45 -18.84 -0.12
N VAL A 353 5.46 -17.94 -0.06
CA VAL A 353 5.62 -16.55 0.41
C VAL A 353 4.95 -16.36 1.78
N ALA A 354 5.40 -15.35 2.53
CA ALA A 354 4.82 -15.07 3.85
C ALA A 354 3.52 -14.26 3.76
N VAL A 355 2.55 -14.59 4.61
CA VAL A 355 1.34 -13.80 4.85
C VAL A 355 1.38 -13.29 6.29
N PHE A 356 1.30 -11.98 6.47
CA PHE A 356 1.29 -11.31 7.77
C PHE A 356 -0.12 -10.77 8.05
N ALA A 357 -0.72 -11.07 9.21
CA ALA A 357 -2.08 -10.63 9.53
C ALA A 357 -2.22 -9.97 10.92
N ARG A 358 -3.10 -8.95 10.99
CA ARG A 358 -3.48 -8.24 12.22
C ARG A 358 -4.92 -7.73 12.12
N GLY A 359 -5.66 -7.80 13.22
CA GLY A 359 -7.04 -7.32 13.32
C GLY A 359 -8.04 -8.45 13.55
N PRO A 360 -9.34 -8.18 13.36
CA PRO A 360 -10.39 -9.18 13.51
C PRO A 360 -10.13 -10.41 12.63
N TRP A 361 -10.24 -11.60 13.22
CA TRP A 361 -10.01 -12.90 12.58
C TRP A 361 -8.60 -13.16 12.02
N ALA A 362 -7.63 -12.29 12.30
CA ALA A 362 -6.24 -12.48 11.85
C ALA A 362 -5.57 -13.76 12.38
N HIS A 363 -6.04 -14.30 13.51
CA HIS A 363 -5.57 -15.56 14.10
C HIS A 363 -5.85 -16.79 13.23
N LEU A 364 -6.74 -16.68 12.24
CA LEU A 364 -6.97 -17.74 11.24
C LEU A 364 -5.81 -17.84 10.23
N VAL A 365 -4.98 -16.80 10.12
CA VAL A 365 -3.78 -16.83 9.28
C VAL A 365 -2.67 -17.55 10.03
N HIS A 366 -2.60 -18.88 9.87
CA HIS A 366 -1.61 -19.74 10.49
C HIS A 366 -1.22 -20.91 9.60
N GLY A 367 -0.04 -21.50 9.86
CA GLY A 367 0.44 -22.70 9.20
C GLY A 367 0.85 -22.47 7.74
N VAL A 368 0.59 -23.46 6.89
CA VAL A 368 0.86 -23.42 5.45
C VAL A 368 -0.47 -23.54 4.72
N GLN A 369 -0.80 -22.55 3.91
CA GLN A 369 -2.10 -22.40 3.26
C GLN A 369 -1.97 -22.32 1.75
N GLU A 370 -3.05 -22.63 1.03
CA GLU A 370 -3.18 -22.22 -0.37
C GLU A 370 -3.31 -20.70 -0.45
N GLN A 371 -2.74 -20.08 -1.48
CA GLN A 371 -2.85 -18.62 -1.68
C GLN A 371 -4.30 -18.11 -1.76
N SER A 372 -5.25 -18.97 -2.19
CA SER A 372 -6.68 -18.65 -2.18
C SER A 372 -7.24 -18.36 -0.79
N PHE A 373 -6.61 -18.88 0.26
CA PHE A 373 -7.02 -18.66 1.65
C PHE A 373 -7.06 -17.18 2.02
N VAL A 374 -6.18 -16.35 1.44
CA VAL A 374 -6.12 -14.90 1.71
C VAL A 374 -7.47 -14.22 1.39
N ALA A 375 -8.05 -14.52 0.22
CA ALA A 375 -9.35 -13.97 -0.15
C ALA A 375 -10.46 -14.47 0.78
N HIS A 376 -10.44 -15.76 1.11
CA HIS A 376 -11.45 -16.40 1.95
C HIS A 376 -11.44 -15.85 3.38
N VAL A 377 -10.27 -15.72 4.02
CA VAL A 377 -10.17 -15.18 5.38
C VAL A 377 -10.60 -13.70 5.43
N MET A 378 -10.29 -12.91 4.39
CA MET A 378 -10.75 -11.52 4.31
C MET A 378 -12.27 -11.42 4.15
N ALA A 379 -12.86 -12.23 3.26
CA ALA A 379 -14.30 -12.26 3.07
C ALA A 379 -15.03 -12.74 4.34
N PHE A 380 -14.54 -13.80 4.99
CA PHE A 380 -15.07 -14.32 6.24
C PHE A 380 -15.03 -13.27 7.35
N ALA A 381 -13.86 -12.65 7.56
CA ALA A 381 -13.67 -11.64 8.60
C ALA A 381 -14.66 -10.48 8.47
N ALA A 382 -15.02 -10.09 7.24
CA ALA A 382 -15.89 -8.95 6.96
C ALA A 382 -17.35 -9.32 6.66
N CYS A 383 -17.77 -10.56 6.91
CA CYS A 383 -19.14 -11.01 6.63
C CYS A 383 -19.57 -10.84 5.16
N LEU A 384 -18.65 -11.09 4.23
CA LEU A 384 -18.92 -11.00 2.79
C LEU A 384 -19.22 -12.38 2.22
N GLU A 385 -19.96 -12.43 1.10
CA GLU A 385 -20.22 -13.69 0.39
C GLU A 385 -18.93 -14.50 0.16
N PRO A 386 -18.98 -15.84 0.33
CA PRO A 386 -20.16 -16.66 0.63
C PRO A 386 -20.49 -16.80 2.14
N TYR A 387 -19.84 -16.04 3.02
CA TYR A 387 -19.87 -16.26 4.48
C TYR A 387 -20.96 -15.48 5.23
N THR A 388 -21.96 -14.96 4.53
CA THR A 388 -23.00 -14.12 5.16
C THR A 388 -23.88 -14.88 6.15
N SER A 389 -24.08 -16.20 5.96
CA SER A 389 -24.84 -17.07 6.86
C SER A 389 -24.04 -17.56 8.06
N ASP A 390 -22.72 -17.72 7.90
CA ASP A 390 -21.85 -18.36 8.90
C ASP A 390 -21.12 -17.33 9.77
N CYS A 391 -21.31 -16.05 9.46
CA CYS A 391 -20.70 -14.95 10.18
C CYS A 391 -21.71 -14.35 11.19
N ASP A 392 -22.14 -15.14 12.18
CA ASP A 392 -22.77 -14.64 13.41
C ASP A 392 -21.74 -13.88 14.27
N LEU A 393 -21.02 -12.96 13.63
CA LEU A 393 -19.96 -12.17 14.21
C LEU A 393 -20.59 -10.98 14.92
N PRO A 394 -20.21 -10.72 16.18
CA PRO A 394 -20.55 -9.47 16.83
C PRO A 394 -20.18 -8.29 15.92
N PRO A 395 -21.01 -7.22 15.88
CA PRO A 395 -20.70 -6.06 15.07
C PRO A 395 -19.30 -5.52 15.41
N PRO A 396 -18.64 -4.84 14.47
CA PRO A 396 -17.30 -4.29 14.71
C PRO A 396 -17.30 -3.46 16.00
N LEU A 397 -16.25 -3.62 16.83
CA LEU A 397 -16.11 -2.85 18.06
C LEU A 397 -16.31 -1.36 17.78
N ALA A 398 -17.22 -0.73 18.53
CA ALA A 398 -17.43 0.71 18.44
C ALA A 398 -16.12 1.45 18.78
N PRO A 399 -15.82 2.59 18.12
CA PRO A 399 -14.74 3.46 18.59
C PRO A 399 -15.00 3.81 20.05
N LEU A 400 -13.97 3.73 20.90
CA LEU A 400 -14.07 4.19 22.28
C LEU A 400 -14.65 5.62 22.30
N PRO A 401 -15.66 5.91 23.14
CA PRO A 401 -16.26 7.24 23.18
C PRO A 401 -15.18 8.27 23.49
N GLN A 402 -15.03 9.26 22.62
CA GLN A 402 -14.25 10.44 22.91
C GLN A 402 -14.90 11.11 24.12
N GLY A 403 -14.23 11.06 25.28
CA GLY A 403 -14.67 11.76 26.47
C GLY A 403 -14.90 13.24 26.16
N THR A 404 -15.95 13.80 26.75
CA THR A 404 -16.32 15.22 26.72
C THR A 404 -15.09 16.15 26.87
N PRO A 405 -15.03 17.30 26.16
CA PRO A 405 -13.91 18.22 26.24
C PRO A 405 -13.88 18.91 27.61
N GLY A 406 -13.21 18.30 28.58
CA GLY A 406 -12.68 19.01 29.74
C GLY A 406 -11.58 19.96 29.30
N ARG A 407 -11.50 21.13 29.96
CA ARG A 407 -10.47 22.18 29.77
C ARG A 407 -9.11 21.61 29.32
N PRO A 408 -8.45 22.20 28.31
CA PRO A 408 -7.15 21.74 27.87
C PRO A 408 -6.15 21.84 29.04
N PRO A 409 -5.47 20.75 29.42
CA PRO A 409 -4.27 20.90 30.23
C PRO A 409 -3.22 21.64 29.40
N ALA A 410 -2.41 22.46 30.07
CA ALA A 410 -1.27 23.16 29.48
C ALA A 410 -0.43 22.19 28.60
N PRO A 411 0.15 22.67 27.48
CA PRO A 411 0.76 21.80 26.49
C PRO A 411 1.94 21.05 27.11
N ARG A 412 1.76 19.74 27.36
CA ARG A 412 2.88 18.83 27.54
C ARG A 412 3.41 18.51 26.15
N CYS A 413 4.65 18.90 25.89
CA CYS A 413 5.40 18.49 24.71
C CYS A 413 5.37 16.97 24.57
N TRP A 414 4.65 16.46 23.58
CA TRP A 414 4.89 15.12 23.07
C TRP A 414 6.22 15.17 22.31
N ARG A 415 7.22 14.41 22.77
CA ARG A 415 8.44 14.20 22.00
C ARG A 415 8.06 13.55 20.68
N CYS A 416 8.25 14.29 19.59
CA CYS A 416 8.28 13.73 18.25
C CYS A 416 9.38 12.67 18.18
N TRP A 417 9.00 11.41 17.96
CA TRP A 417 9.79 10.56 17.07
C TRP A 417 9.55 11.08 15.65
N TRP A 418 10.55 10.98 14.78
CA TRP A 418 10.63 11.57 13.43
C TRP A 418 11.14 13.02 13.42
N GLY A 419 12.47 13.14 13.32
CA GLY A 419 13.16 14.40 13.12
C GLY A 419 12.81 15.02 11.76
N ARG A 420 11.97 16.05 11.79
CA ARG A 420 12.02 17.30 10.98
C ARG A 420 10.81 18.16 11.39
N CYS A 421 11.07 19.31 11.99
CA CYS A 421 10.05 20.29 12.37
C CYS A 421 9.58 21.09 11.14
N CYS A 422 8.28 21.13 10.89
CA CYS A 422 7.65 22.21 10.14
C CYS A 422 6.41 22.69 10.92
N CYS A 423 6.55 23.81 11.63
CA CYS A 423 5.43 24.57 12.15
C CYS A 423 4.94 25.52 11.04
N CYS A 424 3.73 25.31 10.53
CA CYS A 424 2.98 26.35 9.81
C CYS A 424 1.69 26.64 10.58
N CYS A 425 1.73 27.63 11.46
CA CYS A 425 0.54 28.32 11.93
C CYS A 425 0.47 29.66 11.20
N TRP A 426 -0.58 29.87 10.39
CA TRP A 426 -0.92 31.16 9.81
C TRP A 426 -2.40 31.44 10.08
N ARG A 427 -2.68 32.45 10.90
CA ARG A 427 -3.81 33.37 10.73
C ARG A 427 -3.38 34.79 11.15
N PRO A 428 -3.88 35.84 10.47
CA PRO A 428 -3.36 37.21 10.56
C PRO A 428 -3.95 38.00 11.74
N PRO A 429 -3.36 39.15 12.13
CA PRO A 429 -3.92 40.00 13.19
C PRO A 429 -4.95 40.98 12.61
N CYS A 430 -6.14 41.02 13.23
CA CYS A 430 -7.06 42.15 13.11
C CYS A 430 -6.71 43.18 14.17
N THR A 431 -6.42 44.41 13.73
CA THR A 431 -6.31 45.62 14.54
C THR A 431 -7.64 46.37 14.52
N ASP A 432 -8.21 46.70 15.68
CA ASP A 432 -8.85 48.02 15.90
C ASP A 432 -9.01 48.32 17.41
N PRO A 433 -8.64 49.52 17.92
CA PRO A 433 -8.74 49.91 19.32
C PRO A 433 -9.86 50.92 19.59
N SER A 434 -10.61 50.77 20.70
CA SER A 434 -11.51 51.85 21.16
C SER A 434 -11.76 51.84 22.69
N HIS A 435 -11.00 52.71 23.39
CA HIS A 435 -11.43 53.64 24.47
C HIS A 435 -11.98 53.14 25.85
N PRO A 436 -11.90 53.95 26.94
CA PRO A 436 -10.96 53.71 28.05
C PRO A 436 -11.63 53.75 29.48
N PRO A 437 -10.98 54.16 30.60
CA PRO A 437 -11.04 53.44 31.88
C PRO A 437 -11.98 54.08 32.93
N THR A 438 -12.32 53.32 33.98
CA THR A 438 -12.87 53.92 35.21
C THR A 438 -12.23 53.35 36.48
N THR A 439 -12.02 54.31 37.37
CA THR A 439 -11.33 54.35 38.67
C THR A 439 -12.06 53.62 39.79
N GLY A 440 -11.33 53.20 40.83
CA GLY A 440 -11.92 52.90 42.14
C GLY A 440 -10.91 52.41 43.18
N LEU A 441 -10.54 53.30 44.11
CA LEU A 441 -9.67 53.09 45.28
C LEU A 441 -10.17 51.99 46.24
N SER A 442 -9.26 51.34 46.99
CA SER A 442 -9.09 51.57 48.44
C SER A 442 -8.14 50.59 49.16
N SER A 443 -7.31 51.20 50.04
CA SER A 443 -6.76 50.72 51.32
C SER A 443 -5.78 49.53 51.43
N LEU A 444 -4.52 49.91 51.69
CA LEU A 444 -3.49 49.28 52.55
C LEU A 444 -3.97 49.17 54.04
N PRO A 445 -3.29 48.44 54.99
CA PRO A 445 -1.82 48.41 55.14
C PRO A 445 -1.12 47.14 55.70
N GLY A 446 0.18 47.04 55.37
CA GLY A 446 1.27 46.91 56.34
C GLY A 446 1.74 45.51 56.79
N SER A 447 2.95 45.11 56.39
CA SER A 447 4.13 45.06 57.30
C SER A 447 5.37 44.39 56.66
N LEU A 448 6.41 45.20 56.45
CA LEU A 448 7.83 44.99 56.79
C LEU A 448 8.51 43.62 56.57
N SER A 449 9.50 43.59 55.65
CA SER A 449 10.96 43.53 55.93
C SER A 449 11.76 42.72 54.88
N ALA A 450 12.72 43.39 54.25
CA ALA A 450 13.85 42.83 53.47
C ALA A 450 15.08 42.73 54.42
N PRO A 451 16.34 42.45 54.00
CA PRO A 451 16.91 42.07 52.69
C PRO A 451 18.03 40.98 52.73
N GLY A 452 18.56 40.57 51.57
CA GLY A 452 20.01 40.35 51.38
C GLY A 452 20.54 38.95 51.02
N PRO A 453 21.73 38.83 50.37
CA PRO A 453 21.99 37.91 49.24
C PRO A 453 23.25 37.00 49.45
N PRO A 454 24.17 36.76 48.47
CA PRO A 454 24.17 35.73 47.40
C PRO A 454 25.44 34.84 47.37
N TRP A 455 25.41 33.63 46.77
CA TRP A 455 26.59 32.89 46.26
C TRP A 455 26.14 31.98 45.10
N ARG A 456 26.53 32.20 43.82
CA ARG A 456 27.78 31.93 43.07
C ARG A 456 28.17 30.44 42.85
N LEU A 457 28.34 30.15 41.55
CA LEU A 457 29.28 29.27 40.84
C LEU A 457 29.00 27.76 40.57
N LYS A 458 28.85 27.47 39.27
CA LYS A 458 29.62 26.54 38.40
C LYS A 458 29.90 25.11 38.88
N LEU A 459 29.36 24.14 38.14
CA LEU A 459 30.09 23.37 37.09
C LEU A 459 29.12 22.90 36.02
#